data_AF-A0A3E2CL21-F1
#
_entry.id   AF-A0A3E2CL21-F1
#
_cell.length_a   1.000
_cell.length_b   1.000
_cell.length_c   1.000
_cell.angle_alpha   90.00
_cell.angle_beta   90.00
_cell.angle_gamma   90.00
#
_symmetry.space_group_name_H-M   'P 1'
#
loop_
_entity.id
_entity.type
_entity.pdbx_description
1 polymer ?
#
loop_
_entity_poly.entity_id
_entity_poly.type
_entity_poly.pdbx_seq_one_letter_code
_entity_poly.pdbx_strand_id
1 'polypeptide(L)'
;MKPGNNLPLKNIPTGTVVHAIELRPLGGAKIARSAGAAVQLVAKDGAYAQLRMPSGEIRNVDARCRATVGEVGNSDHANIELGKAGRARWLGRRPITRGESMNPVDHPHGGRTRGGKPPVSPWGKGEVRTRRPKKASNKMIVRRRPNGKNRK
;
A
#
# COMPACT_ATOMS: atom_id res chain seq x y z
N MET A 1 -2.53 -4.05 -27.24
CA MET A 1 -2.60 -4.88 -26.01
C MET A 1 -3.98 -4.75 -25.42
N LYS A 2 -4.58 -5.84 -24.93
CA LYS A 2 -5.93 -5.84 -24.33
C LYS A 2 -5.83 -6.05 -22.81
N PRO A 3 -6.78 -5.54 -22.01
CA PRO A 3 -6.88 -5.86 -20.58
C PRO A 3 -6.93 -7.37 -20.33
N GLY A 4 -6.31 -7.82 -19.25
CA GLY A 4 -6.23 -9.25 -18.87
C GLY A 4 -5.01 -9.99 -19.43
N ASN A 5 -4.34 -9.47 -20.46
CA ASN A 5 -3.12 -10.08 -20.98
C ASN A 5 -1.96 -9.94 -19.98
N ASN A 6 -1.23 -11.03 -19.72
CA ASN A 6 -0.09 -11.06 -18.80
C ASN A 6 1.24 -11.21 -19.55
N LEU A 7 2.09 -10.18 -19.48
CA LEU A 7 3.35 -10.08 -20.21
C LEU A 7 4.49 -9.60 -19.29
N PRO A 8 5.76 -9.87 -19.61
CA PRO A 8 6.90 -9.22 -18.96
C PRO A 8 6.88 -7.70 -19.15
N LEU A 9 7.29 -6.93 -18.14
CA LEU A 9 7.33 -5.46 -18.18
C LEU A 9 8.15 -4.92 -19.36
N LYS A 10 9.21 -5.62 -19.77
CA LYS A 10 9.98 -5.27 -20.97
C LYS A 10 9.13 -5.17 -22.25
N ASN A 11 8.09 -5.97 -22.39
CA ASN A 11 7.25 -6.02 -23.59
C ASN A 11 6.05 -5.07 -23.54
N ILE A 12 5.72 -4.53 -22.37
CA ILE A 12 4.55 -3.67 -22.16
C ILE A 12 4.89 -2.20 -22.49
N PRO A 13 4.18 -1.48 -23.37
CA PRO A 13 4.51 -0.08 -23.68
C PRO A 13 4.51 0.82 -22.43
N THR A 14 5.42 1.80 -22.39
CA THR A 14 5.41 2.83 -21.33
C THR A 14 4.12 3.64 -21.37
N GLY A 15 3.69 4.15 -20.23
CA GLY A 15 2.42 4.86 -20.04
C GLY A 15 1.21 3.95 -19.77
N THR A 16 1.31 2.66 -20.06
CA THR A 16 0.20 1.70 -19.85
C THR A 16 -0.11 1.47 -18.37
N VAL A 17 -1.39 1.14 -18.13
CA VAL A 17 -1.90 0.76 -16.81
C VAL A 17 -1.82 -0.76 -16.65
N VAL A 18 -1.25 -1.19 -15.53
CA VAL A 18 -1.02 -2.59 -15.20
C VAL A 18 -1.39 -2.88 -13.74
N HIS A 19 -1.69 -4.14 -13.44
CA HIS A 19 -1.94 -4.66 -12.10
C HIS A 19 -1.27 -6.04 -11.93
N ALA A 20 -1.36 -6.61 -10.72
CA ALA A 20 -0.78 -7.92 -10.39
C ALA A 20 0.70 -8.07 -10.80
N ILE A 21 1.54 -7.15 -10.33
CA ILE A 21 2.95 -7.08 -10.74
C ILE A 21 3.86 -7.87 -9.79
N GLU A 22 4.84 -8.57 -10.35
CA GLU A 22 5.89 -9.26 -9.59
C GLU A 22 6.96 -8.30 -9.05
N LEU A 23 7.53 -8.61 -7.88
CA LEU A 23 8.68 -7.84 -7.35
C LEU A 23 10.04 -8.39 -7.75
N ARG A 24 10.09 -9.68 -8.06
CA ARG A 24 11.24 -10.41 -8.57
C ARG A 24 10.73 -11.31 -9.69
N PRO A 25 11.52 -11.56 -10.74
CA PRO A 25 11.10 -12.45 -11.81
C PRO A 25 10.70 -13.81 -11.24
N LEU A 26 9.55 -14.34 -11.67
CA LEU A 26 9.00 -15.62 -11.21
C LEU A 26 8.65 -15.67 -9.70
N GLY A 27 8.64 -14.53 -9.02
CA GLY A 27 8.36 -14.41 -7.59
C GLY A 27 6.88 -14.26 -7.25
N GLY A 28 6.00 -14.36 -8.26
CA GLY A 28 4.56 -14.18 -8.13
C GLY A 28 4.11 -12.71 -7.97
N ALA A 29 2.85 -12.45 -8.32
CA ALA A 29 2.24 -11.13 -8.26
C ALA A 29 2.07 -10.64 -6.81
N LYS A 30 2.60 -9.46 -6.49
CA LYS A 30 2.59 -8.87 -5.14
C LYS A 30 1.98 -7.48 -5.08
N ILE A 31 2.11 -6.70 -6.16
CA ILE A 31 1.68 -5.29 -6.20
C ILE A 31 0.34 -5.18 -6.94
N ALA A 32 -0.52 -4.25 -6.49
CA ALA A 32 -1.80 -3.89 -7.12
C ALA A 32 -2.71 -5.11 -7.33
N ARG A 33 -3.17 -5.71 -6.22
CA ARG A 33 -4.11 -6.85 -6.18
C ARG A 33 -5.46 -6.50 -5.56
N SER A 34 -5.57 -5.38 -4.85
CA SER A 34 -6.84 -4.95 -4.26
C SER A 34 -7.80 -4.46 -5.33
N ALA A 35 -9.09 -4.50 -5.01
CA ALA A 35 -10.17 -3.94 -5.82
C ALA A 35 -9.84 -2.50 -6.25
N GLY A 36 -10.07 -2.17 -7.53
CA GLY A 36 -9.77 -0.84 -8.10
C GLY A 36 -8.30 -0.45 -8.14
N ALA A 37 -7.35 -1.35 -7.80
CA ALA A 37 -5.93 -1.00 -7.80
C ALA A 37 -5.34 -1.05 -9.20
N ALA A 38 -4.52 -0.04 -9.50
CA ALA A 38 -3.82 0.10 -10.77
C ALA A 38 -2.46 0.74 -10.55
N VAL A 39 -1.50 0.41 -11.42
CA VAL A 39 -0.14 0.95 -11.44
C VAL A 39 0.17 1.43 -12.85
N GLN A 40 0.84 2.56 -12.94
CA GLN A 40 1.30 3.07 -14.23
C GLN A 40 2.76 2.70 -14.46
N LEU A 41 3.08 2.14 -15.62
CA LEU A 41 4.45 1.96 -16.08
C LEU A 41 4.98 3.29 -16.61
N VAL A 42 5.90 3.92 -15.89
CA VAL A 42 6.37 5.28 -16.21
C VAL A 42 7.49 5.24 -17.25
N ALA A 43 8.53 4.44 -16.98
CA ALA A 43 9.72 4.37 -17.80
C ALA A 43 10.31 2.96 -17.79
N LYS A 44 11.17 2.69 -18.76
CA LYS A 44 12.03 1.50 -18.80
C LYS A 44 13.46 1.98 -18.99
N ASP A 45 14.33 1.59 -18.08
CA ASP A 45 15.73 1.99 -18.05
C ASP A 45 16.59 0.73 -17.87
N GLY A 46 17.20 0.27 -18.97
CA GLY A 46 17.99 -0.93 -19.03
C GLY A 46 17.29 -2.16 -18.44
N ALA A 47 17.86 -2.69 -17.36
CA ALA A 47 17.36 -3.88 -16.66
C ALA A 47 16.13 -3.60 -15.75
N TYR A 48 15.74 -2.34 -15.55
CA TYR A 48 14.69 -1.95 -14.63
C TYR A 48 13.53 -1.21 -15.32
N ALA A 49 12.33 -1.44 -14.82
CA ALA A 49 11.12 -0.71 -15.14
C ALA A 49 10.72 0.17 -13.95
N GLN A 50 10.38 1.42 -14.22
CA GLN A 50 9.88 2.37 -13.23
C GLN A 50 8.36 2.31 -13.15
N LEU A 51 7.85 2.02 -11.96
CA LEU A 51 6.43 1.93 -11.68
C LEU A 51 5.98 3.05 -10.76
N ARG A 52 4.89 3.72 -11.11
CA ARG A 52 4.16 4.62 -10.22
C ARG A 52 3.10 3.83 -9.46
N MET A 53 3.38 3.60 -8.18
CA MET A 53 2.53 2.84 -7.27
C MET A 53 1.20 3.56 -7.01
N PRO A 54 0.15 2.85 -6.54
CA PRO A 54 -1.11 3.49 -6.13
C PRO A 54 -0.92 4.49 -4.99
N SER A 55 0.14 4.32 -4.18
CA SER A 55 0.55 5.24 -3.12
C SER A 55 1.21 6.53 -3.63
N GLY A 56 1.49 6.64 -4.92
CA GLY A 56 2.26 7.74 -5.53
C GLY A 56 3.79 7.59 -5.41
N GLU A 57 4.28 6.52 -4.79
CA GLU A 57 5.70 6.14 -4.79
C GLU A 57 6.16 5.76 -6.21
N ILE A 58 7.36 6.20 -6.61
CA ILE A 58 8.01 5.73 -7.85
C ILE A 58 9.10 4.74 -7.46
N ARG A 59 9.05 3.56 -8.07
CA ARG A 59 9.93 2.44 -7.71
C ARG A 59 10.41 1.68 -8.94
N ASN A 60 11.68 1.30 -8.92
CA ASN A 60 12.30 0.39 -9.88
C ASN A 60 11.93 -1.07 -9.55
N VAL A 61 11.64 -1.83 -10.60
CA VAL A 61 11.40 -3.28 -10.57
C VAL A 61 12.15 -3.90 -11.75
N ASP A 62 12.61 -5.15 -11.64
CA ASP A 62 13.28 -5.84 -12.75
C ASP A 62 12.36 -5.92 -13.97
N ALA A 63 12.85 -5.56 -15.16
CA ALA A 63 12.06 -5.53 -16.39
C ALA A 63 11.59 -6.93 -16.84
N ARG A 64 12.19 -8.00 -16.32
CA ARG A 64 11.77 -9.40 -16.55
C ARG A 64 10.55 -9.79 -15.73
N CYS A 65 10.19 -9.03 -14.69
CA CYS A 65 8.98 -9.27 -13.91
C CYS A 65 7.74 -9.22 -14.80
N ARG A 66 6.77 -10.09 -14.50
CA ARG A 66 5.49 -10.11 -15.19
C ARG A 66 4.49 -9.14 -14.58
N ALA A 67 3.58 -8.65 -15.42
CA ALA A 67 2.46 -7.81 -15.03
C ALA A 67 1.26 -8.07 -15.93
N THR A 68 0.06 -7.85 -15.40
CA THR A 68 -1.19 -7.99 -16.14
C THR A 68 -1.66 -6.61 -16.60
N VAL A 69 -2.04 -6.48 -17.87
CA VAL A 69 -2.52 -5.22 -18.44
C VAL A 69 -3.94 -4.91 -17.94
N GLY A 70 -4.20 -3.66 -17.59
CA GLY A 70 -5.48 -3.17 -17.08
C GLY A 70 -5.48 -2.96 -15.57
N GLU A 71 -6.66 -2.70 -15.02
CA GLU A 71 -6.91 -2.47 -13.60
C GLU A 71 -7.66 -3.64 -12.96
N VAL A 72 -7.64 -3.71 -11.62
CA VAL A 72 -8.46 -4.67 -10.89
C VAL A 72 -9.90 -4.17 -10.84
N GLY A 73 -10.87 -5.02 -11.16
CA GLY A 73 -12.30 -4.69 -11.10
C GLY A 73 -12.80 -4.35 -9.68
N ASN A 74 -14.11 -4.11 -9.55
CA ASN A 74 -14.78 -3.72 -8.31
C ASN A 74 -14.25 -2.38 -7.75
N SER A 75 -14.14 -1.36 -8.62
CA SER A 75 -13.71 0.00 -8.26
C SER A 75 -14.59 0.63 -7.17
N ASP A 76 -15.89 0.34 -7.19
CA ASP A 76 -16.88 0.89 -6.25
C ASP A 76 -16.86 0.23 -4.87
N HIS A 77 -15.95 -0.73 -4.63
CA HIS A 77 -15.83 -1.40 -3.35
C HIS A 77 -15.62 -0.42 -2.17
N ALA A 78 -14.98 0.73 -2.44
CA ALA A 78 -14.75 1.76 -1.44
C ALA A 78 -16.03 2.47 -0.97
N ASN A 79 -17.10 2.45 -1.79
CA ASN A 79 -18.36 3.13 -1.50
C ASN A 79 -19.32 2.26 -0.67
N ILE A 80 -18.93 1.02 -0.34
CA ILE A 80 -19.78 0.10 0.42
C ILE A 80 -19.82 0.51 1.89
N GLU A 81 -20.99 0.92 2.35
CA GLU A 81 -21.26 1.14 3.78
C GLU A 81 -21.69 -0.16 4.48
N LEU A 82 -21.11 -0.44 5.65
CA LEU A 82 -21.44 -1.66 6.39
C LEU A 82 -22.80 -1.59 7.10
N GLY A 83 -23.28 -0.39 7.44
CA GLY A 83 -24.58 -0.10 8.06
C GLY A 83 -24.75 -0.57 9.51
N LYS A 84 -24.28 -1.78 9.86
CA LYS A 84 -24.42 -2.36 11.21
C LYS A 84 -23.14 -3.06 11.68
N ALA A 85 -22.94 -3.10 13.00
CA ALA A 85 -21.81 -3.78 13.63
C ALA A 85 -21.75 -5.28 13.29
N GLY A 86 -22.91 -5.95 13.17
CA GLY A 86 -22.99 -7.37 12.82
C GLY A 86 -22.35 -7.71 11.47
N ARG A 87 -22.43 -6.81 10.47
CA ARG A 87 -21.79 -7.03 9.16
C ARG A 87 -20.26 -6.99 9.27
N ALA A 88 -19.72 -6.14 10.14
CA ALA A 88 -18.28 -6.15 10.44
C ALA A 88 -17.84 -7.47 11.11
N ARG A 89 -18.70 -8.05 11.97
CA ARG A 89 -18.45 -9.37 12.59
C ARG A 89 -18.44 -10.50 11.56
N TRP A 90 -19.34 -10.48 10.57
CA TRP A 90 -19.34 -11.44 9.46
C TRP A 90 -18.06 -11.37 8.61
N LEU A 91 -17.45 -10.18 8.51
CA LEU A 91 -16.15 -9.97 7.87
C LEU A 91 -14.95 -10.36 8.78
N GLY A 92 -15.20 -10.98 9.95
CA GLY A 92 -14.16 -11.40 10.89
C GLY A 92 -13.54 -10.27 11.73
N ARG A 93 -14.08 -9.04 11.67
CA ARG A 93 -13.55 -7.90 12.43
C ARG A 93 -14.18 -7.83 13.82
N ARG A 94 -13.36 -7.91 14.87
CA ARG A 94 -13.78 -7.77 16.28
C ARG A 94 -13.80 -6.29 16.70
N PRO A 95 -14.59 -5.92 17.73
CA PRO A 95 -14.55 -4.56 18.29
C PRO A 95 -13.14 -4.23 18.83
N ILE A 96 -12.73 -2.97 18.68
CA ILE A 96 -11.44 -2.45 19.15
C ILE A 96 -11.73 -1.32 20.12
N THR A 97 -11.19 -1.42 21.34
CA THR A 97 -11.33 -0.39 22.38
C THR A 97 -10.29 0.71 22.19
N ARG A 98 -10.66 1.96 22.45
CA ARG A 98 -9.73 3.09 22.43
C ARG A 98 -8.78 3.03 23.62
N GLY A 99 -7.49 3.36 23.41
CA GLY A 99 -6.48 3.35 24.47
C GLY A 99 -6.78 4.31 25.63
N GLU A 100 -7.49 5.41 25.39
CA GLU A 100 -7.95 6.35 26.42
C GLU A 100 -8.96 5.71 27.39
N SER A 101 -9.74 4.73 26.92
CA SER A 101 -10.77 4.04 27.71
C SER A 101 -10.21 2.86 28.50
N MET A 102 -8.90 2.62 28.46
CA MET A 102 -8.22 1.54 29.18
C MET A 102 -7.61 2.04 30.49
N ASN A 103 -7.13 1.12 31.34
CA ASN A 103 -6.38 1.50 32.53
C ASN A 103 -4.93 1.91 32.17
N PRO A 104 -4.25 2.71 33.01
CA PRO A 104 -2.85 3.09 32.78
C PRO A 104 -1.87 1.91 32.64
N VAL A 105 -2.20 0.75 33.22
CA VAL A 105 -1.42 -0.49 33.11
C VAL A 105 -1.52 -1.13 31.72
N ASP A 106 -2.65 -0.96 31.04
CA ASP A 106 -2.93 -1.60 29.76
C ASP A 106 -2.48 -0.75 28.56
N HIS A 107 -2.62 0.58 28.68
CA HIS A 107 -2.29 1.51 27.61
C HIS A 107 -1.58 2.76 28.16
N PRO A 108 -0.56 3.30 27.46
CA PRO A 108 0.09 4.55 27.87
C PRO A 108 -0.85 5.76 27.98
N HIS A 109 -2.02 5.68 27.35
CA HIS A 109 -3.08 6.70 27.36
C HIS A 109 -4.21 6.41 28.37
N GLY A 110 -4.17 5.27 29.05
CA GLY A 110 -5.23 4.86 29.95
C GLY A 110 -5.34 5.76 31.20
N GLY A 111 -6.55 5.84 31.74
CA GLY A 111 -6.86 6.56 32.98
C GLY A 111 -6.73 8.09 32.92
N ARG A 112 -6.69 8.71 31.73
CA ARG A 112 -6.60 10.17 31.57
C ARG A 112 -7.49 10.72 30.46
N THR A 113 -8.03 11.91 30.70
CA THR A 113 -8.73 12.74 29.70
C THR A 113 -7.74 13.49 28.80
N ARG A 114 -8.19 13.81 27.58
CA ARG A 114 -7.39 14.35 26.45
C ARG A 114 -6.28 15.36 26.83
N GLY A 115 -5.08 15.17 26.26
CA GLY A 115 -4.11 16.26 26.06
C GLY A 115 -2.70 16.10 26.67
N GLY A 116 -2.43 15.06 27.48
CA GLY A 116 -1.19 15.02 28.26
C GLY A 116 0.01 14.27 27.66
N LYS A 117 -0.18 13.40 26.66
CA LYS A 117 0.91 12.59 26.09
C LYS A 117 0.84 12.58 24.56
N PRO A 118 1.99 12.61 23.86
CA PRO A 118 2.03 12.38 22.43
C PRO A 118 1.34 11.06 22.04
N PRO A 119 0.75 10.96 20.84
CA PRO A 119 0.18 9.71 20.35
C PRO A 119 1.23 8.59 20.31
N VAL A 120 0.93 7.49 20.99
CA VAL A 120 1.77 6.29 21.03
C VAL A 120 0.91 5.05 20.85
N SER A 121 1.52 4.00 20.33
CA SER A 121 0.95 2.65 20.33
C SER A 121 0.80 2.08 21.76
N PRO A 122 0.06 0.97 21.94
CA PRO A 122 -0.05 0.28 23.24
C PRO A 122 1.30 -0.11 23.85
N TRP A 123 2.33 -0.29 23.03
CA TRP A 123 3.70 -0.58 23.46
C TRP A 123 4.59 0.65 23.59
N GLY A 124 4.02 1.85 23.64
CA GLY A 124 4.76 3.11 23.85
C GLY A 124 5.53 3.64 22.64
N LYS A 125 5.53 2.96 21.49
CA LYS A 125 6.16 3.49 20.27
C LYS A 125 5.35 4.65 19.70
N GLY A 126 5.98 5.81 19.56
CA GLY A 126 5.37 7.03 19.02
C GLY A 126 5.11 6.98 17.51
N GLU A 127 4.32 7.94 17.03
CA GLU A 127 4.00 8.12 15.61
C GLU A 127 5.17 8.76 14.85
N VAL A 128 6.13 7.92 14.46
CA VAL A 128 7.30 8.32 13.67
C VAL A 128 7.47 7.45 12.45
N ARG A 129 8.41 7.82 11.57
CA ARG A 129 8.76 7.01 10.41
C ARG A 129 9.29 5.63 10.83
N THR A 130 8.48 4.58 10.63
CA THR A 130 8.80 3.21 11.09
C THR A 130 9.70 2.41 10.14
N ARG A 131 9.93 2.89 8.91
CA ARG A 131 10.74 2.17 7.92
C ARG A 131 12.23 2.18 8.30
N ARG A 132 12.83 0.98 8.44
CA ARG A 132 14.27 0.81 8.67
C ARG A 132 15.11 1.50 7.57
N PRO A 133 16.06 2.39 7.92
CA PRO A 133 16.78 3.24 6.96
C PRO A 133 17.79 2.49 6.09
N LYS A 134 18.38 1.39 6.58
CA LYS A 134 19.42 0.62 5.87
C LYS A 134 18.88 -0.59 5.06
N LYS A 135 17.57 -0.68 4.83
CA LYS A 135 16.97 -1.81 4.10
C LYS A 135 17.41 -1.78 2.62
N ALA A 136 17.92 -2.90 2.10
CA ALA A 136 18.40 -3.02 0.70
C ALA A 136 17.40 -2.51 -0.36
N SER A 137 16.10 -2.75 -0.14
CA SER A 137 15.04 -2.26 -1.02
C SER A 137 14.95 -0.73 -1.16
N ASN A 138 15.63 0.05 -0.32
CA ASN A 138 15.69 1.51 -0.45
C ASN A 138 16.37 1.93 -1.75
N LYS A 139 17.33 1.14 -2.26
CA LYS A 139 17.99 1.40 -3.55
C LYS A 139 17.02 1.35 -4.73
N MET A 140 15.92 0.60 -4.60
CA MET A 140 14.91 0.45 -5.64
C MET A 140 13.84 1.54 -5.60
N ILE A 141 13.80 2.38 -4.57
CA ILE A 141 12.78 3.44 -4.42
C ILE A 141 13.38 4.74 -4.94
N VAL A 142 12.90 5.20 -6.10
CA VAL A 142 13.35 6.45 -6.73
C VAL A 142 12.76 7.63 -5.98
N ARG A 143 11.44 7.61 -5.75
CA ARG A 143 10.72 8.67 -5.03
C ARG A 143 9.73 8.05 -4.05
N ARG A 144 9.83 8.43 -2.78
CA ARG A 144 8.90 7.99 -1.73
C ARG A 144 7.52 8.60 -1.94
N ARG A 145 6.49 7.95 -1.37
CA ARG A 145 5.12 8.48 -1.38
C ARG A 145 5.10 9.95 -0.88
N PRO A 146 4.37 10.85 -1.56
CA PRO A 146 4.18 12.21 -1.06
C PRO A 146 3.34 12.18 0.23
N ASN A 147 3.74 12.96 1.23
CA ASN A 147 2.88 13.28 2.37
C ASN A 147 2.03 14.51 2.01
N GLY A 148 0.83 14.63 2.60
CA GLY A 148 -0.30 15.46 2.12
C GLY A 148 -0.03 16.89 1.60
N LYS A 149 1.09 17.54 1.94
CA LYS A 149 1.49 18.84 1.39
C LYS A 149 2.10 18.78 -0.03
N ASN A 150 2.73 17.67 -0.43
CA ASN A 150 3.44 17.51 -1.71
C ASN A 150 2.71 16.58 -2.69
N ARG A 151 1.37 16.49 -2.59
CA ARG A 151 0.55 15.60 -3.43
C ARG A 151 0.08 16.28 -4.74
N LYS A 152 0.62 17.46 -5.05
CA LYS A 152 0.46 18.14 -6.35
C LYS A 152 1.32 17.45 -7.41
#